data_AF-A0A9W9IA55-F1
#
_entry.id   AF-A0A9W9IA55-F1
#
_cell.length_a   1.000
_cell.length_b   1.000
_cell.length_c   1.000
_cell.angle_alpha   90.00
_cell.angle_beta   90.00
_cell.angle_gamma   90.00
#
_symmetry.space_group_name_H-M   'P 1'
#
loop_
_entity.id
_entity.type
_entity.pdbx_description
1 polymer ?
#
loop_
_entity_poly.entity_id
_entity_poly.type
_entity_poly.pdbx_seq_one_letter_code
_entity_poly.pdbx_strand_id
1 'polypeptide(L)'
;MHSHLHTPYNVNCEEIMTALDECHARGFIYKALGNCNDIKREVNKCLSVERYDRAKQNRDNARSNRRRIEDIWARERTVDQTTQSASAGDSNSSKH
;
A
#
# COMPACT_ATOMS: atom_id res chain seq x y z
N MET A 1 18.47 0.54 20.28
CA MET A 1 17.27 -0.06 19.66
C MET A 1 17.10 0.54 18.28
N HIS A 2 17.69 -0.09 17.26
CA HIS A 2 17.25 0.14 15.89
C HIS A 2 16.08 -0.80 15.68
N SER A 3 14.87 -0.26 15.53
CA SER A 3 13.81 -1.02 14.85
C SER A 3 14.38 -1.54 13.53
N HIS A 4 13.92 -2.66 12.99
CA HIS A 4 14.42 -3.19 11.72
C HIS A 4 14.31 -2.14 10.60
N LEU A 5 15.35 -1.34 10.45
CA LEU A 5 15.44 -0.17 9.59
C LEU A 5 15.79 -0.64 8.17
N HIS A 6 16.64 -1.66 8.07
CA HIS A 6 16.96 -2.39 6.84
C HIS A 6 15.81 -3.33 6.46
N THR A 7 14.85 -2.78 5.73
CA THR A 7 13.86 -3.56 4.99
C THR A 7 13.93 -3.12 3.53
N PRO A 8 13.48 -3.96 2.56
CA PRO A 8 13.42 -3.57 1.15
C PRO A 8 12.65 -2.27 0.91
N TYR A 9 11.77 -1.92 1.83
CA TYR A 9 10.93 -0.74 1.73
C TYR A 9 11.54 0.56 2.25
N ASN A 10 12.74 0.52 2.83
CA ASN A 10 13.41 1.71 3.37
C ASN A 10 14.80 1.91 2.74
N VAL A 11 15.08 1.27 1.61
CA VAL A 11 16.36 1.37 0.88
C VAL A 11 16.69 2.83 0.52
N ASN A 12 15.68 3.65 0.23
CA ASN A 12 15.85 5.07 -0.06
C ASN A 12 16.30 5.91 1.15
N CYS A 13 16.23 5.36 2.37
CA CYS A 13 16.64 6.05 3.58
C CYS A 13 18.02 5.60 4.09
N GLU A 14 18.70 4.69 3.39
CA GLU A 14 19.94 4.05 3.85
C GLU A 14 21.04 5.06 4.19
N GLU A 15 21.23 6.10 3.38
CA GLU A 15 22.26 7.13 3.63
C GLU A 15 22.07 7.83 4.98
N ILE A 16 20.84 8.25 5.30
CA ILE A 16 20.52 8.97 6.54
C ILE A 16 20.57 8.01 7.75
N MET A 17 20.25 6.74 7.55
CA MET A 17 20.42 5.71 8.57
C MET A 17 21.89 5.48 8.91
N THR A 18 22.75 5.37 7.89
CA THR A 18 24.20 5.25 8.05
C THR A 18 24.77 6.45 8.81
N ALA A 19 24.33 7.67 8.47
CA ALA A 19 24.73 8.87 9.21
C ALA A 19 24.32 8.83 10.71
N LEU A 20 23.16 8.24 11.01
CA LEU A 20 22.72 8.06 12.40
C LEU A 20 23.57 7.01 13.13
N ASP A 21 23.95 5.94 12.43
CA ASP A 21 24.83 4.90 12.96
C ASP A 21 26.25 5.42 13.23
N GLU A 22 26.81 6.20 12.31
CA GLU A 22 28.07 6.91 12.51
C GLU A 22 28.00 7.87 13.71
N CYS A 23 26.88 8.56 13.87
CA CYS A 23 26.66 9.42 15.03
C CYS A 23 26.63 8.62 16.34
N HIS A 24 25.97 7.46 16.35
CA HIS A 24 25.95 6.56 17.50
C HIS A 24 27.32 5.92 17.77
N ALA A 25 28.15 5.70 16.73
CA ALA A 25 29.50 5.14 16.86
C ALA A 25 30.46 6.07 17.61
N ARG A 26 30.12 7.36 17.77
CA ARG A 26 30.88 8.33 18.60
C ARG A 26 30.85 8.00 20.10
N GLY A 27 29.93 7.14 20.53
CA GLY A 27 29.89 6.60 21.88
C GLY A 27 28.53 6.75 22.57
N PHE A 28 28.32 5.92 23.59
CA PHE A 28 27.05 5.81 24.30
C PHE A 28 26.62 7.12 24.97
N ILE A 29 27.54 7.86 25.61
CA ILE A 29 27.23 9.13 26.27
C ILE A 29 26.79 10.19 25.25
N TYR A 30 27.45 10.25 24.08
CA TYR A 30 27.11 11.18 23.00
C TYR A 30 25.67 10.95 22.50
N LYS A 31 25.31 9.67 22.35
CA LYS A 31 23.94 9.25 22.04
C LYS A 31 22.94 9.58 23.15
N ALA A 32 23.28 9.28 24.40
CA ALA A 32 22.38 9.42 25.55
C ALA A 32 22.01 10.89 25.83
N LEU A 33 22.95 11.81 25.59
CA LEU A 33 22.72 13.25 25.73
C LEU A 33 21.91 13.84 24.56
N GLY A 34 21.58 13.05 23.54
CA GLY A 34 20.75 13.50 22.42
C GLY A 34 21.51 14.26 21.33
N ASN A 35 22.84 14.16 21.28
CA ASN A 35 23.65 14.86 20.26
C ASN A 35 23.44 14.34 18.82
N CYS A 36 22.66 13.27 18.65
CA CYS A 36 22.27 12.71 17.35
C CYS A 36 20.81 13.01 16.96
N ASN A 37 20.13 13.91 17.69
CA ASN A 37 18.69 14.13 17.52
C ASN A 37 18.31 14.76 16.17
N ASP A 38 19.18 15.57 15.56
CA ASP A 38 18.90 16.18 14.25
C ASP A 38 18.90 15.12 13.15
N ILE A 39 19.93 14.28 13.10
CA ILE A 39 20.01 13.15 12.17
C ILE A 39 18.83 12.18 12.41
N LYS A 40 18.46 11.94 13.68
CA LYS A 40 17.28 11.14 14.01
C LYS A 40 15.98 11.74 13.47
N ARG A 41 15.83 13.07 13.48
CA ARG A 41 14.67 13.76 12.87
C ARG A 41 14.61 13.52 11.37
N GLU A 42 15.75 13.55 10.69
CA GLU A 42 15.86 13.28 9.26
C GLU A 42 15.49 11.83 8.92
N VAL A 43 15.98 10.85 9.68
CA VAL A 43 15.59 9.43 9.53
C VAL A 43 14.08 9.28 9.67
N ASN A 44 13.48 9.89 10.70
CA ASN A 44 12.04 9.83 10.92
C ASN A 44 11.26 10.46 9.76
N LYS A 45 11.73 11.59 9.22
CA LYS A 45 11.12 12.26 8.07
C LYS A 45 11.15 11.33 6.85
N CYS A 46 12.31 10.75 6.53
CA CYS A 46 12.44 9.84 5.39
C CYS A 46 11.50 8.63 5.52
N LEU A 47 11.53 7.95 6.67
CA LEU A 47 10.67 6.79 6.93
C LEU A 47 9.18 7.14 6.92
N SER A 48 8.80 8.35 7.32
CA SER A 48 7.41 8.79 7.27
C SER A 48 6.89 8.94 5.83
N VAL A 49 7.74 9.41 4.92
CA VAL A 49 7.42 9.53 3.49
C VAL A 49 7.25 8.14 2.88
N GLU A 50 8.20 7.24 3.10
CA GLU A 50 8.13 5.85 2.59
C GLU A 50 6.88 5.11 3.07
N ARG A 51 6.50 5.30 4.34
CA ARG A 51 5.25 4.75 4.88
C ARG A 51 4.03 5.36 4.21
N TYR A 52 4.03 6.66 3.99
CA TYR A 52 2.92 7.37 3.34
C TYR A 52 2.74 6.90 1.90
N ASP A 53 3.82 6.80 1.12
CA ASP A 53 3.78 6.40 -0.28
C ASP A 53 3.31 4.95 -0.43
N ARG A 54 3.78 4.05 0.42
CA ARG A 54 3.25 2.67 0.46
C ARG A 54 1.77 2.63 0.82
N ALA A 55 1.36 3.40 1.83
CA ALA A 55 -0.05 3.47 2.20
C ALA A 55 -0.90 4.02 1.05
N LYS A 56 -0.39 4.97 0.28
CA LYS A 56 -1.03 5.50 -0.92
C LYS A 56 -1.15 4.44 -2.01
N GLN A 57 -0.07 3.76 -2.36
CA GLN A 57 -0.07 2.67 -3.35
C GLN A 57 -1.03 1.55 -2.95
N ASN A 58 -1.04 1.14 -1.68
CA ASN A 58 -1.97 0.12 -1.19
C ASN A 58 -3.43 0.56 -1.32
N ARG A 59 -3.74 1.83 -1.01
CA ARG A 59 -5.08 2.39 -1.21
C ARG A 59 -5.46 2.45 -2.69
N ASP A 60 -4.54 2.84 -3.56
CA ASP A 60 -4.78 2.90 -5.01
C ASP A 60 -5.03 1.51 -5.59
N ASN A 61 -4.22 0.53 -5.21
CA ASN A 61 -4.37 -0.86 -5.62
C ASN A 61 -5.68 -1.47 -5.11
N ALA A 62 -6.06 -1.20 -3.85
CA ALA A 62 -7.33 -1.65 -3.28
C ALA A 62 -8.53 -1.04 -4.03
N ARG A 63 -8.47 0.26 -4.35
CA ARG A 63 -9.52 0.93 -5.14
C ARG A 63 -9.62 0.36 -6.56
N SER A 64 -8.48 0.16 -7.22
CA SER A 64 -8.41 -0.41 -8.56
C SER A 64 -9.00 -1.83 -8.59
N ASN A 65 -8.60 -2.67 -7.64
CA ASN A 65 -9.11 -4.04 -7.54
C ASN A 65 -10.61 -4.07 -7.22
N ARG A 66 -11.10 -3.19 -6.33
CA ARG A 66 -12.53 -3.07 -6.03
C ARG A 66 -13.34 -2.69 -7.27
N ARG A 67 -12.90 -1.69 -8.04
CA ARG A 67 -13.54 -1.31 -9.31
C ARG A 67 -13.56 -2.48 -10.30
N ARG A 68 -12.44 -3.18 -10.45
CA ARG A 68 -12.34 -4.34 -11.33
C ARG A 68 -13.33 -5.45 -10.97
N ILE A 69 -13.47 -5.75 -9.68
CA ILE A 69 -14.42 -6.75 -9.18
C ILE A 69 -15.87 -6.29 -9.39
N GLU A 70 -16.17 -5.02 -9.10
CA GLU A 70 -17.49 -4.42 -9.34
C GLU A 70 -17.88 -4.49 -10.82
N ASP A 71 -16.95 -4.18 -11.74
CA ASP A 71 -17.17 -4.26 -13.18
C ASP A 71 -17.38 -5.70 -13.68
N ILE A 72 -16.72 -6.68 -13.07
CA ILE A 72 -16.94 -8.10 -13.38
C ILE A 72 -18.33 -8.53 -12.91
N TRP A 73 -18.69 -8.25 -11.66
CA TRP A 73 -20.02 -8.60 -11.12
C TRP A 73 -21.16 -7.85 -11.83
N ALA A 74 -20.94 -6.62 -12.28
CA ALA A 74 -21.91 -5.90 -13.09
C ALA A 74 -22.13 -6.61 -14.44
N ARG A 75 -21.06 -6.99 -15.14
CA ARG A 75 -21.14 -7.71 -16.42
C ARG A 75 -21.81 -9.08 -16.26
N GLU A 76 -21.44 -9.87 -15.26
CA GLU A 76 -22.05 -11.18 -14.99
C GLU A 76 -23.57 -11.04 -14.75
N ARG A 77 -24.01 -10.08 -13.92
CA ARG A 77 -25.45 -9.82 -13.72
C ARG A 77 -26.19 -9.46 -15.00
N THR A 78 -25.58 -8.69 -15.90
CA THR A 78 -26.22 -8.35 -17.18
C THR A 78 -26.35 -9.56 -18.11
N VAL A 79 -25.36 -10.46 -18.12
CA VAL A 79 -25.40 -11.69 -18.92
C VAL A 79 -26.47 -12.64 -18.40
N ASP A 80 -26.56 -12.83 -17.08
CA ASP A 80 -27.59 -13.65 -16.45
C ASP A 80 -29.00 -13.11 -16.75
N GLN A 81 -29.19 -11.79 -16.64
CA GLN A 81 -30.48 -11.15 -16.92
C GLN A 81 -30.87 -11.24 -18.41
N THR A 82 -29.91 -11.11 -19.32
CA THR A 82 -30.14 -11.24 -20.77
C THR A 82 -30.51 -12.68 -21.13
N THR A 83 -29.81 -13.65 -20.56
CA THR A 83 -30.06 -15.09 -20.79
C THR A 83 -31.43 -15.52 -20.25
N GLN A 84 -31.81 -15.04 -19.06
CA GLN A 84 -33.14 -15.28 -18.49
C GLN A 84 -34.25 -14.67 -19.33
N SER A 85 -34.07 -13.44 -19.81
CA SER A 85 -35.05 -12.75 -20.66
C SER A 85 -35.24 -13.42 -22.02
N ALA A 86 -34.16 -13.96 -22.61
CA ALA A 86 -34.24 -14.74 -23.85
C ALA A 86 -35.01 -16.05 -23.66
N SER A 87 -34.79 -16.76 -22.55
CA SER A 87 -35.50 -18.02 -22.23
C SER A 87 -37.00 -17.82 -21.91
N ALA A 88 -37.36 -16.67 -21.35
CA ALA A 88 -38.75 -16.31 -21.08
C ALA A 88 -39.54 -15.97 -22.36
N GLY A 89 -38.89 -15.41 -23.38
CA GLY A 89 -39.49 -15.12 -24.67
C GLY A 89 -39.87 -16.37 -25.48
N ASP A 90 -39.05 -17.42 -25.40
CA ASP A 90 -39.28 -18.69 -26.11
C ASP A 90 -40.43 -19.51 -25.50
N SER A 91 -40.65 -19.36 -24.18
CA SER A 91 -41.70 -20.06 -23.45
C SER A 91 -43.13 -19.62 -23.84
N ASN A 92 -43.28 -18.45 -24.46
CA ASN A 92 -44.60 -17.89 -24.82
C ASN A 92 -45.01 -18.17 -26.29
N SER A 93 -44.16 -18.84 -27.08
CA SER A 93 -44.42 -19.13 -28.51
C SER A 93 -44.93 -20.56 -28.79
N SER A 94 -45.09 -21.42 -27.77
CA SER A 94 -45.62 -22.80 -27.90
C SER A 94 -47.09 -22.97 -27.49
N LYS A 95 -47.85 -21.87 -27.38
CA LYS A 95 -49.33 -21.91 -27.23
C LYS A 95 -49.99 -21.16 -28.39
N HIS A 96 -50.03 -21.78 -29.56
CA HIS A 96 -51.02 -21.52 -30.60
C HIS A 96 -51.27 -22.79 -31.41
#